data_AF-A0AA38GWT9-F1
#
_entry.id   AF-A0AA38GWT9-F1
#
_cell.length_a   1.000
_cell.length_b   1.000
_cell.length_c   1.000
_cell.angle_alpha   90.00
_cell.angle_beta   90.00
_cell.angle_gamma   90.00
#
_symmetry.space_group_name_H-M   'P 1'
#
loop_
_entity.id
_entity.type
_entity.pdbx_description
1 polymer ?
#
loop_
_entity_poly.entity_id
_entity_poly.type
_entity_poly.pdbx_seq_one_letter_code
_entity_poly.pdbx_strand_id
1 'polypeptide(L)'
;KFHSPDVKSATKLSQFRSKGETETEIEEENMYRSTSPQGNSSEICNRGGAFEISNTPENPSAQRIQNVRQPTNSSKRDGSRVLEVEHPTTDDENQNDRLIYINDPKSTNDKYEFTRNEIRTRKYTIITFFPKNLFVQFHRLAYIYFLVIAALNQLPQLAVFGRTVSLFPLLFVLCVTSIKYGYEDWRQHRSDKKENNREVQVLQGVQFSSKKWKNVMVGEVLKIPANETIPCDIVLLETSYPSGIAYVQTINLDGESNLKTRYARPETTAKRPGREPPSGLIRCEQPNRNIYG
;
A
#
# COMPACT_ATOMS: atom_id res chain seq x y z
N LYS A 1 -50.31 23.13 -14.79
CA LYS A 1 -50.12 21.66 -14.64
C LYS A 1 -48.88 21.44 -13.78
N PHE A 2 -49.08 21.27 -12.48
CA PHE A 2 -48.07 20.83 -11.53
C PHE A 2 -47.96 19.31 -11.59
N HIS A 3 -46.74 18.78 -11.74
CA HIS A 3 -46.34 17.50 -11.15
C HIS A 3 -44.81 17.37 -11.20
N SER A 4 -44.18 17.50 -10.05
CA SER A 4 -42.99 16.73 -9.67
C SER A 4 -43.26 16.17 -8.28
N PRO A 5 -42.99 14.87 -8.06
CA PRO A 5 -43.26 14.21 -6.79
C PRO A 5 -42.13 14.41 -5.78
N ASP A 6 -42.54 14.30 -4.52
CA ASP A 6 -41.77 14.16 -3.28
C ASP A 6 -40.54 13.24 -3.38
N VAL A 7 -39.52 13.49 -2.54
CA VAL A 7 -39.15 12.59 -1.42
C VAL A 7 -38.51 13.39 -0.29
N LYS A 8 -38.99 13.12 0.94
CA LYS A 8 -38.60 13.69 2.24
C LYS A 8 -37.46 12.87 2.91
N SER A 9 -36.80 13.50 3.88
CA SER A 9 -35.59 13.12 4.62
C SER A 9 -35.42 11.70 5.22
N ALA A 10 -34.12 11.33 5.28
CA ALA A 10 -33.29 10.69 6.33
C ALA A 10 -33.71 9.40 7.07
N THR A 11 -32.74 8.48 7.23
CA THR A 11 -32.46 7.77 8.51
C THR A 11 -31.00 7.26 8.55
N LYS A 12 -30.33 7.52 9.68
CA LYS A 12 -29.01 7.04 10.12
C LYS A 12 -29.22 6.09 11.30
N LEU A 13 -28.45 4.99 11.38
CA LEU A 13 -28.17 4.30 12.65
C LEU A 13 -26.87 3.50 12.52
N SER A 14 -25.81 4.01 13.16
CA SER A 14 -24.69 3.22 13.63
C SER A 14 -24.73 3.27 15.16
N GLN A 15 -24.84 2.12 15.81
CA GLN A 15 -24.66 1.97 17.24
C GLN A 15 -23.59 0.90 17.50
N PHE A 16 -22.72 1.19 18.48
CA PHE A 16 -21.76 0.25 19.07
C PHE A 16 -22.00 0.20 20.59
N ARG A 17 -21.77 -1.00 21.16
CA ARG A 17 -21.67 -1.41 22.59
C ARG A 17 -23.03 -1.66 23.29
N SER A 18 -23.29 -2.74 24.04
CA SER A 18 -22.45 -3.49 25.00
C SER A 18 -22.95 -4.95 25.26
N LYS A 19 -21.98 -5.85 25.53
CA LYS A 19 -21.93 -7.13 26.30
C LYS A 19 -23.15 -8.07 26.44
N GLY A 20 -22.91 -9.35 26.16
CA GLY A 20 -23.68 -10.51 26.67
C GLY A 20 -23.26 -11.85 26.00
N GLU A 21 -22.34 -12.57 26.64
CA GLU A 21 -22.10 -14.04 26.66
C GLU A 21 -22.49 -14.95 25.47
N THR A 22 -21.50 -15.58 24.83
CA THR A 22 -21.24 -17.05 24.90
C THR A 22 -19.97 -17.37 24.09
N GLU A 23 -18.98 -17.95 24.76
CA GLU A 23 -17.70 -18.35 24.17
C GLU A 23 -17.88 -19.60 23.29
N THR A 24 -18.10 -19.45 21.99
CA THR A 24 -17.72 -20.46 20.96
C THR A 24 -17.70 -19.95 19.50
N GLU A 25 -17.99 -18.68 19.20
CA GLU A 25 -18.11 -18.21 17.79
C GLU A 25 -17.02 -17.21 17.32
N ILE A 26 -15.94 -17.01 18.08
CA ILE A 26 -14.97 -15.92 17.81
C ILE A 26 -13.88 -16.29 16.75
N GLU A 27 -13.77 -17.54 16.33
CA GLU A 27 -12.76 -17.93 15.32
C GLU A 27 -13.22 -17.86 13.85
N GLU A 28 -14.52 -17.85 13.54
CA GLU A 28 -14.99 -17.76 12.14
C GLU A 28 -15.12 -16.32 11.60
N GLU A 29 -15.43 -15.33 12.45
CA GLU A 29 -15.67 -13.95 11.97
C GLU A 29 -14.37 -13.19 11.64
N ASN A 30 -13.27 -13.49 12.35
CA ASN A 30 -11.96 -12.87 12.11
C ASN A 30 -11.26 -13.39 10.83
N MET A 31 -11.71 -14.51 10.26
CA MET A 31 -11.15 -15.05 9.01
C MET A 31 -11.75 -14.39 7.75
N TYR A 32 -12.91 -13.72 7.87
CA TYR A 32 -13.71 -13.24 6.73
C TYR A 32 -13.88 -11.72 6.64
N ARG A 33 -13.37 -10.93 7.60
CA ARG A 33 -13.44 -9.46 7.56
C ARG A 33 -12.10 -8.83 7.16
N SER A 34 -11.76 -8.90 5.87
CA SER A 34 -10.68 -8.09 5.28
C SER A 34 -10.96 -7.86 3.80
N THR A 35 -11.95 -7.03 3.50
CA THR A 35 -12.20 -6.54 2.13
C THR A 35 -12.61 -5.07 2.20
N SER A 36 -11.71 -4.17 1.80
CA SER A 36 -12.03 -2.77 1.50
C SER A 36 -12.77 -2.69 0.14
N PRO A 37 -13.77 -1.79 -0.03
CA PRO A 37 -14.45 -1.61 -1.29
C PRO A 37 -13.65 -0.69 -2.24
N GLN A 38 -13.39 -1.16 -3.48
CA GLN A 38 -12.97 -0.32 -4.59
C GLN A 38 -14.20 0.18 -5.37
N GLY A 39 -14.29 1.50 -5.60
CA GLY A 39 -15.15 2.13 -6.59
C GLY A 39 -14.33 2.53 -7.82
N ASN A 40 -14.90 2.37 -9.02
CA ASN A 40 -14.27 2.63 -10.31
C ASN A 40 -15.17 3.55 -11.16
N SER A 41 -14.52 4.37 -12.01
CA SER A 41 -15.00 5.00 -13.26
C SER A 41 -15.77 6.34 -13.15
N SER A 42 -15.13 7.47 -13.54
CA SER A 42 -15.14 8.14 -14.89
C SER A 42 -16.36 9.06 -15.05
N GLU A 43 -16.37 10.30 -15.55
CA GLU A 43 -15.57 11.06 -16.51
C GLU A 43 -16.21 12.47 -16.65
N ILE A 44 -15.61 13.38 -17.44
CA ILE A 44 -16.15 14.63 -18.05
C ILE A 44 -15.77 15.97 -17.39
N CYS A 45 -14.96 16.69 -18.17
CA CYS A 45 -14.53 18.08 -18.09
C CYS A 45 -15.55 19.02 -18.77
N ASN A 46 -15.78 20.22 -18.24
CA ASN A 46 -15.86 21.44 -19.07
C ASN A 46 -15.86 22.76 -18.27
N ARG A 47 -14.85 23.58 -18.61
CA ARG A 47 -14.82 25.05 -18.82
C ARG A 47 -15.73 26.00 -18.02
N GLY A 48 -15.05 27.02 -17.46
CA GLY A 48 -15.40 28.43 -17.70
C GLY A 48 -15.38 29.34 -16.47
N GLY A 49 -14.68 30.48 -16.56
CA GLY A 49 -14.97 31.65 -15.74
C GLY A 49 -13.76 32.31 -15.08
N ALA A 50 -13.39 33.48 -15.62
CA ALA A 50 -12.37 34.39 -15.14
C ALA A 50 -12.68 35.03 -13.78
N PHE A 51 -11.65 35.49 -13.06
CA PHE A 51 -11.68 36.78 -12.35
C PHE A 51 -10.26 37.24 -11.97
N GLU A 52 -9.84 38.36 -12.56
CA GLU A 52 -8.79 39.24 -12.02
C GLU A 52 -9.29 39.92 -10.73
N ILE A 53 -8.38 40.29 -9.83
CA ILE A 53 -8.30 41.63 -9.24
C ILE A 53 -6.91 41.78 -8.59
N SER A 54 -6.24 42.85 -8.99
CA SER A 54 -5.01 43.41 -8.46
C SER A 54 -5.15 43.92 -7.02
N ASN A 55 -4.05 44.00 -6.28
CA ASN A 55 -3.56 45.25 -5.66
C ASN A 55 -2.39 44.98 -4.70
N THR A 56 -1.19 45.40 -5.10
CA THR A 56 -0.17 45.99 -4.21
C THR A 56 -0.43 47.50 -4.13
N PRO A 57 -0.08 48.22 -3.04
CA PRO A 57 1.26 48.82 -3.02
C PRO A 57 1.91 49.02 -1.62
N GLU A 58 3.24 49.07 -1.68
CA GLU A 58 4.16 50.00 -0.99
C GLU A 58 4.46 49.93 0.52
N ASN A 59 5.78 49.99 0.75
CA ASN A 59 6.55 50.23 1.98
C ASN A 59 6.96 51.72 1.98
N PRO A 60 7.19 52.42 3.11
CA PRO A 60 8.59 52.52 3.57
C PRO A 60 8.84 52.80 5.09
N SER A 61 10.09 52.50 5.51
CA SER A 61 10.97 53.15 6.53
C SER A 61 10.50 53.20 8.02
N ALA A 62 11.32 53.17 9.08
CA ALA A 62 12.77 53.20 9.30
C ALA A 62 13.11 52.86 10.79
N GLN A 63 14.35 52.41 11.03
CA GLN A 63 15.24 52.62 12.20
C GLN A 63 14.92 52.01 13.59
N ARG A 64 15.87 51.20 14.13
CA ARG A 64 16.82 51.63 15.20
C ARG A 64 17.96 50.60 15.44
N ILE A 65 19.15 51.14 15.68
CA ILE A 65 20.48 50.53 15.83
C ILE A 65 20.80 50.20 17.30
N GLN A 66 21.65 49.18 17.54
CA GLN A 66 22.86 49.13 18.44
C GLN A 66 23.09 47.70 18.98
N ASN A 67 24.29 47.14 19.20
CA ASN A 67 25.67 47.35 18.72
C ASN A 67 26.58 46.26 19.39
N VAL A 68 27.61 45.77 18.67
CA VAL A 68 28.99 45.49 19.17
C VAL A 68 29.20 44.17 19.99
N ARG A 69 30.21 43.29 19.80
CA ARG A 69 31.68 43.41 19.59
C ARG A 69 32.31 42.06 19.15
N GLN A 70 33.32 42.07 18.27
CA GLN A 70 34.32 41.01 18.08
C GLN A 70 35.58 41.30 18.91
N PRO A 71 36.48 40.32 19.08
CA PRO A 71 37.90 40.62 18.92
C PRO A 71 38.70 39.62 18.07
N THR A 72 39.72 40.16 17.42
CA THR A 72 40.80 39.53 16.64
C THR A 72 41.98 39.12 17.53
N ASN A 73 42.79 38.13 17.11
CA ASN A 73 44.26 38.27 16.99
C ASN A 73 44.95 37.01 16.44
N SER A 74 46.08 37.23 15.78
CA SER A 74 46.93 36.29 15.03
C SER A 74 48.22 35.92 15.78
N SER A 75 48.78 34.72 15.54
CA SER A 75 50.23 34.44 15.49
C SER A 75 50.55 33.02 14.96
N LYS A 76 51.79 32.83 14.48
CA LYS A 76 52.31 31.77 13.57
C LYS A 76 53.01 30.59 14.28
N ARG A 77 53.30 29.54 13.46
CA ARG A 77 54.27 28.40 13.57
C ARG A 77 53.67 27.12 14.19
N ASP A 78 54.04 25.88 13.88
CA ASP A 78 54.80 25.13 12.87
C ASP A 78 54.63 23.64 13.31
N GLY A 79 54.77 22.66 12.40
CA GLY A 79 55.07 21.27 12.80
C GLY A 79 53.94 20.22 12.81
N SER A 80 53.98 19.37 11.78
CA SER A 80 53.69 17.92 11.78
C SER A 80 52.27 17.37 11.92
N ARG A 81 51.82 16.84 10.78
CA ARG A 81 50.74 15.86 10.58
C ARG A 81 50.87 14.63 11.49
N VAL A 82 49.82 14.34 12.25
CA VAL A 82 49.22 13.00 12.36
C VAL A 82 47.71 13.21 12.31
N LEU A 83 47.10 13.01 11.14
CA LEU A 83 45.65 12.89 11.04
C LEU A 83 45.33 11.46 11.46
N GLU A 84 45.12 11.27 12.76
CA GLU A 84 44.48 10.07 13.28
C GLU A 84 43.07 10.04 12.71
N VAL A 85 42.81 9.05 11.86
CA VAL A 85 41.48 8.77 11.33
C VAL A 85 40.65 8.27 12.50
N GLU A 86 39.95 9.18 13.18
CA GLU A 86 38.84 8.81 14.05
C GLU A 86 37.87 7.98 13.22
N HIS A 87 37.94 6.66 13.41
CA HIS A 87 36.81 5.80 13.13
C HIS A 87 35.65 6.35 13.97
N PRO A 88 34.50 6.68 13.36
CA PRO A 88 33.32 6.98 14.16
C PRO A 88 33.05 5.72 14.98
N THR A 89 33.25 5.84 16.29
CA THR A 89 32.83 4.85 17.27
C THR A 89 31.36 4.60 17.02
N THR A 90 31.05 3.36 16.71
CA THR A 90 29.69 2.85 16.56
C THR A 90 28.97 3.04 17.88
N ASP A 91 28.18 4.11 17.97
CA ASP A 91 27.09 4.18 18.93
C ASP A 91 26.10 3.06 18.55
N ASP A 92 26.06 2.03 19.40
CA ASP A 92 25.23 0.83 19.32
C ASP A 92 23.72 1.14 19.42
N GLU A 93 23.13 1.77 18.40
CA GLU A 93 21.67 1.76 18.18
C GLU A 93 21.29 1.54 16.70
N ASN A 94 20.54 0.45 16.49
CA ASN A 94 20.00 -0.12 15.25
C ASN A 94 20.93 -0.94 14.34
N GLN A 95 21.33 -2.11 14.83
CA GLN A 95 21.95 -3.21 14.05
C GLN A 95 21.03 -3.82 12.96
N ASN A 96 19.84 -3.25 12.74
CA ASN A 96 18.78 -3.80 11.90
C ASN A 96 18.32 -2.87 10.76
N ASP A 97 18.98 -1.72 10.58
CA ASP A 97 18.61 -0.79 9.51
C ASP A 97 19.02 -1.32 8.14
N ARG A 98 18.13 -1.13 7.16
CA ARG A 98 18.35 -1.48 5.76
C ARG A 98 19.11 -0.35 5.07
N LEU A 99 20.12 -0.75 4.30
CA LEU A 99 20.93 0.14 3.49
C LEU A 99 20.56 -0.07 2.02
N ILE A 100 20.01 0.96 1.39
CA ILE A 100 19.53 0.94 0.00
C ILE A 100 20.41 1.85 -0.85
N TYR A 101 21.07 1.27 -1.85
CA TYR A 101 21.87 2.02 -2.81
C TYR A 101 20.96 2.54 -3.94
N ILE A 102 20.96 3.85 -4.15
CA ILE A 102 20.14 4.49 -5.19
C ILE A 102 20.72 4.15 -6.56
N ASN A 103 19.85 3.67 -7.45
CA ASN A 103 20.18 3.28 -8.82
C ASN A 103 21.19 2.11 -8.93
N ASP A 104 21.36 1.34 -7.85
CA ASP A 104 22.15 0.11 -7.83
C ASP A 104 21.37 -1.02 -7.15
N PRO A 105 20.45 -1.67 -7.88
CA PRO A 105 19.69 -2.79 -7.34
C PRO A 105 20.58 -4.01 -7.07
N LYS A 106 21.73 -4.18 -7.74
CA LYS A 106 22.59 -5.36 -7.49
C LYS A 106 23.20 -5.27 -6.10
N SER A 107 23.94 -4.19 -5.83
CA SER A 107 24.56 -3.95 -4.52
C SER A 107 23.53 -3.93 -3.37
N THR A 108 22.33 -3.40 -3.64
CA THR A 108 21.23 -3.39 -2.67
C THR A 108 20.73 -4.80 -2.32
N ASN A 109 20.48 -5.65 -3.34
CA ASN A 109 19.88 -6.97 -3.13
C ASN A 109 20.93 -8.07 -2.84
N ASP A 110 22.23 -7.80 -3.01
CA ASP A 110 23.29 -8.74 -2.64
C ASP A 110 23.43 -8.91 -1.11
N LYS A 111 23.14 -7.85 -0.35
CA LYS A 111 23.25 -7.85 1.12
C LYS A 111 21.98 -8.27 1.84
N TYR A 112 20.81 -8.09 1.22
CA TYR A 112 19.51 -8.31 1.84
C TYR A 112 18.60 -9.11 0.91
N GLU A 113 17.94 -10.13 1.45
CA GLU A 113 16.88 -10.87 0.74
C GLU A 113 15.57 -10.07 0.76
N PHE A 114 15.42 -9.15 -0.19
CA PHE A 114 14.16 -8.42 -0.35
C PHE A 114 13.07 -9.29 -0.99
N THR A 115 11.85 -9.16 -0.48
CA THR A 115 10.67 -9.75 -1.11
C THR A 115 10.42 -9.11 -2.48
N ARG A 116 9.90 -9.91 -3.41
CA ARG A 116 9.47 -9.41 -4.73
C ARG A 116 8.31 -8.44 -4.59
N ASN A 117 8.19 -7.50 -5.52
CA ASN A 117 7.05 -6.56 -5.60
C ASN A 117 5.77 -7.21 -6.20
N GLU A 118 5.55 -8.51 -5.94
CA GLU A 118 4.39 -9.25 -6.44
C GLU A 118 3.31 -9.35 -5.35
N ILE A 119 2.12 -8.82 -5.62
CA ILE A 119 0.97 -8.96 -4.73
C ILE A 119 0.34 -10.33 -4.95
N ARG A 120 0.14 -11.08 -3.86
CA ARG A 120 -0.54 -12.38 -3.84
C ARG A 120 -1.56 -12.41 -2.71
N THR A 121 -2.81 -12.22 -3.06
CA THR A 121 -3.94 -12.24 -2.10
C THR A 121 -4.76 -13.53 -2.20
N ARG A 122 -4.59 -14.28 -3.29
CA ARG A 122 -5.20 -15.62 -3.49
C ARG A 122 -4.78 -16.60 -2.39
N LYS A 123 -5.73 -17.43 -1.92
CA LYS A 123 -5.44 -18.45 -0.89
C LYS A 123 -5.24 -19.83 -1.51
N TYR A 124 -5.82 -20.07 -2.68
CA TYR A 124 -5.82 -21.37 -3.33
C TYR A 124 -5.15 -21.34 -4.69
N THR A 125 -4.60 -22.48 -5.07
CA THR A 125 -4.29 -22.83 -6.46
C THR A 125 -5.39 -23.76 -6.96
N ILE A 126 -5.57 -23.90 -8.28
CA ILE A 126 -6.62 -24.78 -8.86
C ILE A 126 -6.60 -26.19 -8.23
N ILE A 127 -5.40 -26.74 -8.00
CA ILE A 127 -5.21 -28.09 -7.44
C ILE A 127 -5.45 -28.11 -5.93
N THR A 128 -5.03 -27.07 -5.20
CA THR A 128 -5.21 -27.02 -3.73
C THR A 128 -6.60 -26.54 -3.32
N PHE A 129 -7.37 -25.96 -4.25
CA PHE A 129 -8.70 -25.44 -4.00
C PHE A 129 -9.62 -26.55 -3.49
N PHE A 130 -9.82 -27.60 -4.27
CA PHE A 130 -10.80 -28.64 -3.94
C PHE A 130 -10.53 -29.33 -2.58
N PRO A 131 -9.34 -29.90 -2.30
CA PRO A 131 -9.11 -30.59 -1.04
C PRO A 131 -9.17 -29.65 0.17
N LYS A 132 -8.59 -28.44 0.08
CA LYS A 132 -8.61 -27.48 1.20
C LYS A 132 -10.00 -26.90 1.43
N ASN A 133 -10.71 -26.56 0.36
CA ASN A 133 -12.05 -25.99 0.45
C ASN A 133 -13.04 -26.99 1.06
N LEU A 134 -12.96 -28.26 0.66
CA LEU A 134 -13.80 -29.31 1.22
C LEU A 134 -13.47 -29.59 2.70
N PHE A 135 -12.18 -29.62 3.05
CA PHE A 135 -11.73 -29.77 4.43
C PHE A 135 -12.26 -28.65 5.33
N VAL A 136 -12.14 -27.40 4.90
CA VAL A 136 -12.66 -26.23 5.64
C VAL A 136 -14.19 -26.30 5.77
N GLN A 137 -14.90 -26.71 4.72
CA GLN A 137 -16.35 -26.88 4.81
C GLN A 137 -16.71 -27.96 5.84
N PHE A 138 -16.10 -29.15 5.80
CA PHE A 138 -16.41 -30.20 6.78
C PHE A 138 -15.99 -29.90 8.21
N HIS A 139 -15.14 -28.91 8.46
CA HIS A 139 -14.85 -28.45 9.83
C HIS A 139 -16.03 -27.72 10.48
N ARG A 140 -17.04 -27.29 9.72
CA ARG A 140 -18.25 -26.69 10.30
C ARG A 140 -19.21 -27.78 10.75
N LEU A 141 -19.64 -27.69 12.01
CA LEU A 141 -20.49 -28.68 12.66
C LEU A 141 -21.78 -28.99 11.90
N ALA A 142 -22.37 -28.00 11.21
CA ALA A 142 -23.56 -28.19 10.40
C ALA A 142 -23.36 -29.24 9.28
N TYR A 143 -22.22 -29.22 8.58
CA TYR A 143 -21.95 -30.18 7.50
C TYR A 143 -21.63 -31.57 8.05
N ILE A 144 -20.98 -31.66 9.21
CA ILE A 144 -20.76 -32.93 9.92
C ILE A 144 -22.11 -33.53 10.32
N TYR A 145 -23.01 -32.73 10.89
CA TYR A 145 -24.36 -33.16 11.26
C TYR A 145 -25.12 -33.72 10.06
N PHE A 146 -25.14 -33.00 8.93
CA PHE A 146 -25.78 -33.50 7.70
C PHE A 146 -25.11 -34.75 7.14
N LEU A 147 -23.79 -34.88 7.28
CA LEU A 147 -23.05 -36.07 6.86
C LEU A 147 -23.44 -37.30 7.70
N VAL A 148 -23.57 -37.15 9.02
CA VAL A 148 -24.03 -38.23 9.91
C VAL A 148 -25.45 -38.65 9.56
N ILE A 149 -26.37 -37.69 9.34
CA ILE A 149 -27.73 -38.01 8.92
C ILE A 149 -27.76 -38.73 7.57
N ALA A 150 -26.95 -38.27 6.61
CA ALA A 150 -26.86 -38.89 5.30
C ALA A 150 -26.28 -40.32 5.38
N ALA A 151 -25.33 -40.57 6.29
CA ALA A 151 -24.76 -41.89 6.56
C ALA A 151 -25.77 -42.83 7.24
N LEU A 152 -26.50 -42.35 8.25
CA LEU A 152 -27.56 -43.13 8.91
C LEU A 152 -28.66 -43.54 7.93
N ASN A 153 -29.02 -42.67 6.98
CA ASN A 153 -29.99 -42.98 5.92
C ASN A 153 -29.49 -44.03 4.89
N GLN A 154 -28.22 -44.43 4.91
CA GLN A 154 -27.74 -45.55 4.08
C GLN A 154 -28.03 -46.92 4.70
N LEU A 155 -28.31 -46.97 6.00
CA LEU A 155 -28.71 -48.20 6.68
C LEU A 155 -30.19 -48.47 6.38
N PRO A 156 -30.54 -49.56 5.68
CA PRO A 156 -31.91 -49.79 5.20
C PRO A 156 -32.95 -49.83 6.34
N GLN A 157 -32.54 -50.22 7.55
CA GLN A 157 -33.39 -50.27 8.74
C GLN A 157 -33.65 -48.90 9.38
N LEU A 158 -32.85 -47.87 9.06
CA LEU A 158 -32.99 -46.50 9.58
C LEU A 158 -33.34 -45.47 8.47
N ALA A 159 -33.41 -45.91 7.21
CA ALA A 159 -33.60 -45.03 6.07
C ALA A 159 -35.03 -44.48 5.99
N VAL A 160 -35.16 -43.15 6.04
CA VAL A 160 -36.45 -42.45 5.87
C VAL A 160 -36.70 -42.08 4.40
N PHE A 161 -35.61 -41.86 3.63
CA PHE A 161 -35.65 -41.48 2.23
C PHE A 161 -34.86 -42.46 1.36
N GLY A 162 -35.06 -42.40 0.04
CA GLY A 162 -34.22 -43.15 -0.90
C GLY A 162 -32.74 -42.80 -0.75
N ARG A 163 -31.86 -43.81 -0.78
CA ARG A 163 -30.41 -43.70 -0.55
C ARG A 163 -29.76 -42.51 -1.29
N THR A 164 -30.06 -42.33 -2.57
CA THR A 164 -29.53 -41.23 -3.40
C THR A 164 -30.13 -39.88 -3.05
N VAL A 165 -31.44 -39.83 -2.79
CA VAL A 165 -32.17 -38.58 -2.51
C VAL A 165 -31.70 -37.97 -1.19
N SER A 166 -31.35 -38.80 -0.21
CA SER A 166 -30.86 -38.35 1.10
C SER A 166 -29.52 -37.59 1.06
N LEU A 167 -28.68 -37.84 0.04
CA LEU A 167 -27.37 -37.19 -0.13
C LEU A 167 -27.47 -35.85 -0.88
N PHE A 168 -28.54 -35.66 -1.64
CA PHE A 168 -28.69 -34.52 -2.54
C PHE A 168 -28.59 -33.15 -1.82
N PRO A 169 -29.25 -32.91 -0.67
CA PRO A 169 -29.18 -31.62 0.01
C PRO A 169 -27.76 -31.25 0.46
N LEU A 170 -27.02 -32.21 1.04
CA LEU A 170 -25.64 -32.01 1.46
C LEU A 170 -24.74 -31.69 0.26
N LEU A 171 -24.84 -32.50 -0.80
CA LEU A 171 -24.05 -32.27 -2.02
C LEU A 171 -24.37 -30.91 -2.65
N PHE A 172 -25.65 -30.52 -2.70
CA PHE A 172 -26.07 -29.24 -3.25
C PHE A 172 -25.44 -28.07 -2.50
N VAL A 173 -25.53 -28.05 -1.17
CA VAL A 173 -24.96 -26.95 -0.37
C VAL A 173 -23.44 -26.92 -0.47
N LEU A 174 -22.76 -28.07 -0.42
CA LEU A 174 -21.31 -28.17 -0.62
C LEU A 174 -20.90 -27.62 -2.00
N CYS A 175 -21.62 -28.00 -3.06
CA CYS A 175 -21.37 -27.54 -4.42
C CYS A 175 -21.55 -26.02 -4.55
N VAL A 176 -22.68 -25.47 -4.12
CA VAL A 176 -22.96 -24.02 -4.21
C VAL A 176 -21.91 -23.21 -3.45
N THR A 177 -21.55 -23.67 -2.25
CA THR A 177 -20.54 -23.02 -1.40
C THR A 177 -19.15 -23.07 -2.04
N SER A 178 -18.78 -24.24 -2.59
CA SER A 178 -17.52 -24.40 -3.32
C SER A 178 -17.47 -23.50 -4.56
N ILE A 179 -18.55 -23.42 -5.35
CA ILE A 179 -18.62 -22.55 -6.53
C ILE A 179 -18.43 -21.08 -6.13
N LYS A 180 -19.12 -20.61 -5.08
CA LYS A 180 -18.96 -19.24 -4.58
C LYS A 180 -17.50 -18.94 -4.23
N TYR A 181 -16.87 -19.79 -3.41
CA TYR A 181 -15.49 -19.57 -2.99
C TYR A 181 -14.49 -19.69 -4.15
N GLY A 182 -14.74 -20.60 -5.09
CA GLY A 182 -13.93 -20.74 -6.29
C GLY A 182 -14.02 -19.52 -7.21
N TYR A 183 -15.22 -18.96 -7.38
CA TYR A 183 -15.44 -17.74 -8.15
C TYR A 183 -14.76 -16.54 -7.52
N GLU A 184 -14.87 -16.39 -6.20
CA GLU A 184 -14.20 -15.32 -5.45
C GLU A 184 -12.68 -15.40 -5.58
N ASP A 185 -12.09 -16.59 -5.36
CA ASP A 185 -10.64 -16.78 -5.51
C ASP A 185 -10.21 -16.52 -6.96
N TRP A 186 -10.96 -16.99 -7.97
CA TRP A 186 -10.68 -16.71 -9.39
C TRP A 186 -10.70 -15.21 -9.71
N ARG A 187 -11.69 -14.47 -9.19
CA ARG A 187 -11.75 -13.01 -9.36
C ARG A 187 -10.51 -12.36 -8.75
N GLN A 188 -10.05 -12.86 -7.61
CA GLN A 188 -8.84 -12.37 -6.95
C GLN A 188 -7.57 -12.67 -7.77
N HIS A 189 -7.43 -13.87 -8.34
CA HIS A 189 -6.34 -14.20 -9.28
C HIS A 189 -6.29 -13.23 -10.45
N ARG A 190 -7.46 -12.89 -11.00
CA ARG A 190 -7.56 -11.95 -12.13
C ARG A 190 -7.14 -10.54 -11.71
N SER A 191 -7.55 -10.10 -10.51
CA SER A 191 -7.18 -8.81 -9.94
C SER A 191 -5.68 -8.70 -9.68
N ASP A 192 -5.10 -9.67 -8.96
CA ASP A 192 -3.66 -9.75 -8.69
C ASP A 192 -2.85 -9.75 -9.99
N LYS A 193 -3.29 -10.52 -11.01
CA LYS A 193 -2.62 -10.54 -12.31
C LYS A 193 -2.68 -9.18 -13.00
N LYS A 194 -3.80 -8.44 -12.90
CA LYS A 194 -3.91 -7.10 -13.47
C LYS A 194 -2.93 -6.14 -12.79
N GLU A 195 -2.89 -6.14 -11.46
CA GLU A 195 -2.03 -5.24 -10.68
C GLU A 195 -0.55 -5.52 -10.94
N ASN A 196 -0.15 -6.78 -10.85
CA ASN A 196 1.23 -7.23 -11.05
C ASN A 196 1.76 -6.99 -12.47
N ASN A 197 0.88 -6.80 -13.46
CA ASN A 197 1.25 -6.50 -14.85
C ASN A 197 1.07 -5.02 -15.23
N ARG A 198 0.67 -4.13 -14.29
CA ARG A 198 0.79 -2.69 -14.52
C ARG A 198 2.24 -2.32 -14.78
N GLU A 199 2.44 -1.23 -15.50
CA GLU A 199 3.76 -0.77 -15.93
C GLU A 199 4.16 0.50 -15.21
N VAL A 200 5.47 0.68 -15.01
CA VAL A 200 6.08 1.90 -14.48
C VAL A 200 7.38 2.17 -15.24
N GLN A 201 7.77 3.45 -15.34
CA GLN A 201 9.02 3.85 -15.95
C GLN A 201 10.17 3.69 -14.96
N VAL A 202 11.19 2.90 -15.31
CA VAL A 202 12.39 2.65 -14.51
C VAL A 202 13.62 3.22 -15.22
N LEU A 203 14.46 3.93 -14.48
CA LEU A 203 15.73 4.44 -15.00
C LEU A 203 16.71 3.30 -15.26
N GLN A 204 17.19 3.21 -16.50
CA GLN A 204 18.23 2.27 -16.94
C GLN A 204 19.33 3.05 -17.64
N GLY A 205 20.47 3.20 -16.96
CA GLY A 205 21.54 4.09 -17.41
C GLY A 205 21.06 5.55 -17.39
N VAL A 206 20.77 6.10 -18.57
CA VAL A 206 20.30 7.49 -18.75
C VAL A 206 18.89 7.60 -19.32
N GLN A 207 18.23 6.47 -19.62
CA GLN A 207 16.90 6.43 -20.22
C GLN A 207 15.89 5.75 -19.31
N PHE A 208 14.63 6.12 -19.45
CA PHE A 208 13.53 5.44 -18.77
C PHE A 208 12.93 4.38 -19.68
N SER A 209 12.74 3.17 -19.13
CA SER A 209 12.15 2.04 -19.83
C SER A 209 10.94 1.53 -19.07
N SER A 210 9.97 0.93 -19.78
CA SER A 210 8.78 0.37 -19.14
C SER A 210 9.11 -0.97 -18.47
N LYS A 211 8.68 -1.14 -17.23
CA LYS A 211 8.83 -2.37 -16.44
C LYS A 211 7.54 -2.69 -15.72
N LYS A 212 7.19 -3.99 -15.67
CA LYS A 212 6.03 -4.48 -14.91
C LYS A 212 6.26 -4.31 -13.41
N TRP A 213 5.21 -3.94 -12.67
CA TRP A 213 5.25 -3.71 -11.22
C TRP A 213 5.86 -4.87 -10.45
N LYS A 214 5.45 -6.10 -10.74
CA LYS A 214 5.99 -7.31 -10.08
C LYS A 214 7.49 -7.53 -10.24
N ASN A 215 8.10 -6.88 -11.23
CA ASN A 215 9.52 -7.01 -11.53
C ASN A 215 10.35 -5.85 -10.95
N VAL A 216 9.72 -4.82 -10.38
CA VAL A 216 10.42 -3.70 -9.72
C VAL A 216 11.21 -4.23 -8.52
N MET A 217 12.45 -3.78 -8.38
CA MET A 217 13.37 -4.19 -7.33
C MET A 217 13.79 -3.00 -6.46
N VAL A 218 14.15 -3.27 -5.21
CA VAL A 218 14.65 -2.24 -4.28
C VAL A 218 15.96 -1.66 -4.82
N GLY A 219 16.11 -0.34 -4.74
CA GLY A 219 17.26 0.40 -5.30
C GLY A 219 17.03 0.92 -6.72
N GLU A 220 15.94 0.54 -7.39
CA GLU A 220 15.60 1.11 -8.71
C GLU A 220 14.98 2.51 -8.58
N VAL A 221 15.25 3.36 -9.58
CA VAL A 221 14.70 4.73 -9.64
C VAL A 221 13.51 4.74 -10.59
N LEU A 222 12.36 5.17 -10.07
CA LEU A 222 11.09 5.18 -10.79
C LEU A 222 10.72 6.59 -11.23
N LYS A 223 10.11 6.71 -12.40
CA LYS A 223 9.42 7.91 -12.85
C LYS A 223 7.92 7.64 -12.87
N ILE A 224 7.18 8.40 -12.08
CA ILE A 224 5.73 8.25 -11.91
C ILE A 224 5.06 9.51 -12.49
N PRO A 225 4.23 9.37 -13.54
CA PRO A 225 3.43 10.47 -14.07
C PRO A 225 2.39 10.99 -13.07
N ALA A 226 1.85 12.19 -13.31
CA ALA A 226 0.74 12.70 -12.52
C ALA A 226 -0.52 11.80 -12.69
N ASN A 227 -1.33 11.71 -11.63
CA ASN A 227 -2.56 10.90 -11.57
C ASN A 227 -2.35 9.39 -11.73
N GLU A 228 -1.12 8.90 -11.62
CA GLU A 228 -0.83 7.47 -11.61
C GLU A 228 -0.71 6.92 -10.19
N THR A 229 -1.06 5.65 -10.03
CA THR A 229 -0.89 4.91 -8.77
C THR A 229 0.58 4.59 -8.52
N ILE A 230 1.03 4.73 -7.28
CA ILE A 230 2.39 4.43 -6.87
C ILE A 230 2.53 2.89 -6.70
N PRO A 231 3.54 2.24 -7.31
CA PRO A 231 3.63 0.78 -7.36
C PRO A 231 4.10 0.10 -6.06
N CYS A 232 4.83 0.83 -5.22
CA CYS A 232 5.43 0.36 -3.97
C CYS A 232 5.81 1.56 -3.10
N ASP A 233 6.30 1.34 -1.89
CA ASP A 233 6.86 2.42 -1.08
C ASP A 233 8.07 3.04 -1.79
N ILE A 234 8.13 4.36 -1.86
CA ILE A 234 9.18 5.13 -2.55
C ILE A 234 9.69 6.28 -1.70
N VAL A 235 10.93 6.69 -1.96
CA VAL A 235 11.49 7.94 -1.45
C VAL A 235 11.46 8.97 -2.57
N LEU A 236 10.91 10.16 -2.29
CA LEU A 236 10.80 11.23 -3.27
C LEU A 236 12.16 11.90 -3.48
N LEU A 237 12.77 11.65 -4.65
CA LEU A 237 14.08 12.21 -5.01
C LEU A 237 13.97 13.55 -5.71
N GLU A 238 13.03 13.67 -6.65
CA GLU A 238 12.87 14.85 -7.49
C GLU A 238 11.41 14.96 -7.93
N THR A 239 10.96 16.18 -8.22
CA THR A 239 9.64 16.44 -8.80
C THR A 239 9.79 17.33 -10.04
N SER A 240 8.74 17.39 -10.86
CA SER A 240 8.71 18.33 -12.00
C SER A 240 8.66 19.79 -11.59
N TYR A 241 8.37 20.09 -10.31
CA TYR A 241 8.34 21.43 -9.78
C TYR A 241 9.71 21.78 -9.17
N PRO A 242 10.26 22.97 -9.44
CA PRO A 242 11.56 23.37 -8.90
C PRO A 242 11.56 23.49 -7.37
N SER A 243 10.39 23.62 -6.75
CA SER A 243 10.22 23.61 -5.29
C SER A 243 10.39 22.22 -4.65
N GLY A 244 10.49 21.15 -5.45
CA GLY A 244 10.59 19.78 -4.95
C GLY A 244 9.31 19.24 -4.32
N ILE A 245 8.16 19.89 -4.56
CA ILE A 245 6.87 19.52 -3.96
C ILE A 245 6.15 18.49 -4.84
N ALA A 246 5.52 17.50 -4.20
CA ALA A 246 4.56 16.58 -4.79
C ALA A 246 3.29 16.50 -3.92
N TYR A 247 2.16 16.19 -4.55
CA TYR A 247 0.88 15.99 -3.88
C TYR A 247 0.47 14.53 -4.02
N VAL A 248 0.12 13.90 -2.90
CA VAL A 248 -0.25 12.48 -2.85
C VAL A 248 -1.65 12.35 -2.26
N GLN A 249 -2.52 11.63 -2.94
CA GLN A 249 -3.83 11.27 -2.42
C GLN A 249 -3.76 9.90 -1.72
N THR A 250 -4.27 9.81 -0.49
CA THR A 250 -4.21 8.60 0.33
C THR A 250 -5.58 7.94 0.54
N ILE A 251 -6.59 8.30 -0.26
CA ILE A 251 -7.96 7.78 -0.13
C ILE A 251 -8.05 6.24 -0.06
N ASN A 252 -7.17 5.53 -0.77
CA ASN A 252 -7.13 4.06 -0.77
C ASN A 252 -6.49 3.45 0.48
N LEU A 253 -5.83 4.26 1.32
CA LEU A 253 -5.08 3.83 2.51
C LEU A 253 -5.82 4.20 3.80
N ASP A 254 -6.21 5.48 3.96
CA ASP A 254 -6.83 6.01 5.17
C ASP A 254 -8.23 6.62 4.95
N GLY A 255 -8.70 6.68 3.70
CA GLY A 255 -9.99 7.28 3.35
C GLY A 255 -10.00 8.81 3.32
N GLU A 256 -8.86 9.47 3.52
CA GLU A 256 -8.77 10.91 3.41
C GLU A 256 -8.79 11.35 1.93
N SER A 257 -9.69 12.28 1.61
CA SER A 257 -9.84 12.80 0.24
C SER A 257 -8.86 13.93 -0.09
N ASN A 258 -8.34 14.61 0.94
CA ASN A 258 -7.43 15.73 0.81
C ASN A 258 -6.06 15.28 0.26
N LEU A 259 -5.42 16.18 -0.51
CA LEU A 259 -4.07 15.97 -0.99
C LEU A 259 -3.07 16.23 0.12
N LYS A 260 -2.16 15.28 0.37
CA LYS A 260 -1.03 15.43 1.29
C LYS A 260 0.19 15.94 0.53
N THR A 261 0.80 17.00 1.05
CA THR A 261 2.04 17.55 0.49
C THR A 261 3.25 16.71 0.92
N ARG A 262 4.10 16.35 -0.03
CA ARG A 262 5.38 15.66 0.18
C ARG A 262 6.50 16.45 -0.47
N TYR A 263 7.69 16.37 0.12
CA TYR A 263 8.85 17.16 -0.28
C TYR A 263 10.00 16.24 -0.66
N ALA A 264 10.60 16.50 -1.82
CA ALA A 264 11.90 15.96 -2.19
C ALA A 264 12.97 16.60 -1.32
N ARG A 265 14.03 15.85 -1.03
CA ARG A 265 15.18 16.37 -0.30
C ARG A 265 15.92 17.41 -1.17
N PRO A 266 16.37 18.56 -0.62
CA PRO A 266 17.13 19.54 -1.39
C PRO A 266 18.40 18.95 -2.01
N GLU A 267 19.05 18.03 -1.29
CA GLU A 267 20.29 17.35 -1.70
C GLU A 267 20.12 16.50 -2.96
N THR A 268 18.93 15.96 -3.20
CA THR A 268 18.60 15.19 -4.40
C THR A 268 18.10 16.08 -5.54
N THR A 269 17.53 17.25 -5.21
CA THR A 269 16.97 18.21 -6.18
C THR A 269 18.05 19.12 -6.81
N ALA A 270 19.06 19.52 -6.03
CA ALA A 270 20.09 20.49 -6.45
C ALA A 270 21.14 19.94 -7.44
N LYS A 271 21.19 18.62 -7.66
CA LYS A 271 22.14 17.98 -8.58
C LYS A 271 21.68 18.09 -10.04
N ARG A 272 21.76 19.28 -10.66
CA ARG A 272 21.82 19.41 -12.14
C ARG A 272 22.68 20.59 -12.57
N PRO A 273 23.87 20.32 -13.12
CA PRO A 273 23.94 20.25 -14.58
C PRO A 273 24.70 19.01 -15.09
N GLY A 274 24.16 18.37 -16.13
CA GLY A 274 24.63 17.09 -16.66
C GLY A 274 23.72 15.94 -16.18
N ARG A 275 23.16 15.16 -17.11
CA ARG A 275 22.14 14.11 -16.89
C ARG A 275 22.71 12.86 -16.19
N GLU A 276 23.48 13.04 -15.14
CA GLU A 276 23.96 11.92 -14.36
C GLU A 276 22.80 11.28 -13.59
N PRO A 277 22.71 9.95 -13.57
CA PRO A 277 21.68 9.27 -12.79
C PRO A 277 21.89 9.56 -11.29
N PRO A 278 20.81 9.70 -10.51
CA PRO A 278 20.93 9.94 -9.08
C PRO A 278 21.65 8.76 -8.41
N SER A 279 22.57 9.09 -7.50
CA SER A 279 23.34 8.14 -6.72
C SER A 279 23.40 8.58 -5.25
N GLY A 280 23.47 7.61 -4.36
CA GLY A 280 23.49 7.82 -2.92
C GLY A 280 23.14 6.56 -2.14
N LEU A 281 23.14 6.69 -0.83
CA LEU A 281 22.79 5.63 0.12
C LEU A 281 21.64 6.12 0.99
N ILE A 282 20.57 5.33 1.06
CA ILE A 282 19.45 5.57 1.95
C ILE A 282 19.53 4.55 3.08
N ARG A 283 19.58 5.04 4.31
CA ARG A 283 19.42 4.23 5.52
C ARG A 283 17.94 4.31 5.94
N CYS A 284 17.29 3.17 6.11
CA CYS A 284 15.91 3.11 6.59
C CYS A 284 15.72 1.96 7.58
N GLU A 285 14.75 2.11 8.46
CA GLU A 285 14.38 1.05 9.40
C GLU A 285 13.78 -0.18 8.69
N GLN A 286 13.56 -1.25 9.46
CA GLN A 286 12.81 -2.40 8.99
C GLN A 286 11.33 -2.05 8.72
N PRO A 287 10.67 -2.74 7.78
CA PRO A 287 9.25 -2.49 7.51
C PRO A 287 8.41 -2.67 8.77
N ASN A 288 7.66 -1.64 9.14
CA ASN A 288 6.72 -1.69 10.25
C ASN A 288 5.29 -1.41 9.74
N ARG A 289 4.28 -1.67 10.57
CA ARG A 289 2.85 -1.46 10.21
C ARG A 289 2.38 -0.03 10.47
N ASN A 290 3.24 0.86 10.96
CA ASN A 290 2.87 2.24 11.25
C ASN A 290 2.94 3.07 9.96
N ILE A 291 1.79 3.57 9.52
CA ILE A 291 1.69 4.37 8.28
C ILE A 291 1.89 5.88 8.50
N TYR A 292 2.13 6.32 9.74
CA TYR A 292 2.29 7.73 10.14
C TYR A 292 3.71 8.09 10.60
N GLY A 293 4.73 7.32 10.18
CA GLY A 293 6.13 7.60 10.47
C GLY A 293 6.62 8.97 9.98
#